data_AF-A0A966W5F4-F1
#
_entry.id   AF-A0A966W5F4-F1
#
_cell.length_a   1.000
_cell.length_b   1.000
_cell.length_c   1.000
_cell.angle_alpha   90.00
_cell.angle_beta   90.00
_cell.angle_gamma   90.00
#
_symmetry.space_group_name_H-M   'P 1'
#
loop_
_entity.id
_entity.type
_entity.pdbx_description
1 polymer ?
#
loop_
_entity_poly.entity_id
_entity_poly.type
_entity_poly.pdbx_seq_one_letter_code
_entity_poly.pdbx_strand_id
1 'polypeptide(L)'
;GTFADKNAGTSKVVTATGFALAGADGGNYSLAQPAGLTATITPRPVTAALAGGVSKAYDGTTFATLAPANYTLSGTLAGDSVLLNSPAVGTYDSKAIGTNKAVTATGLSLVGGDAANYQLSATTLSAAIGTITKKLLTVLGVTAADKTYDGTTAAGRRGRRRPE
;
A
#
# COMPACT_ATOMS: atom_id res chain seq x y z
N GLY A 1 22.65 -24.05 -20.57
CA GLY A 1 21.55 -24.70 -19.85
C GLY A 1 20.35 -23.79 -19.82
N THR A 2 19.15 -24.33 -19.71
CA THR A 2 17.89 -23.58 -19.71
C THR A 2 17.01 -24.00 -18.53
N PHE A 3 16.29 -23.06 -17.94
CA PHE A 3 15.26 -23.36 -16.97
C PHE A 3 14.00 -23.89 -17.66
N ALA A 4 13.21 -24.68 -16.93
CA ALA A 4 11.91 -25.17 -17.40
C ALA A 4 10.91 -24.03 -17.73
N ASP A 5 10.99 -22.91 -17.01
CA ASP A 5 10.18 -21.72 -17.23
C ASP A 5 10.85 -20.46 -16.64
N LYS A 6 10.33 -19.28 -16.97
CA LYS A 6 10.88 -17.97 -16.56
C LYS A 6 10.58 -17.56 -15.11
N ASN A 7 9.63 -18.21 -14.45
CA ASN A 7 9.05 -17.70 -13.22
C ASN A 7 9.95 -17.96 -12.00
N ALA A 8 9.84 -17.12 -10.97
CA ALA A 8 10.55 -17.32 -9.72
C ALA A 8 10.16 -18.65 -9.06
N GLY A 9 11.09 -19.22 -8.30
CA GLY A 9 10.87 -20.47 -7.58
C GLY A 9 12.17 -21.16 -7.21
N THR A 10 12.08 -22.04 -6.22
CA THR A 10 13.18 -22.93 -5.80
C THR A 10 13.15 -24.24 -6.57
N SER A 11 14.29 -24.93 -6.63
CA SER A 11 14.39 -26.26 -7.22
C SER A 11 13.87 -26.35 -8.67
N LYS A 12 14.00 -25.25 -9.45
CA LYS A 12 13.63 -25.24 -10.86
C LYS A 12 14.57 -26.13 -11.64
N VAL A 13 14.01 -27.04 -12.44
CA VAL A 13 14.78 -27.93 -13.30
C VAL A 13 15.59 -27.12 -14.30
N VAL A 14 16.87 -27.50 -14.44
CA VAL A 14 17.79 -26.95 -15.43
C VAL A 14 18.21 -28.04 -16.40
N THR A 15 17.92 -27.84 -17.68
CA THR A 15 18.36 -28.75 -18.75
C THR A 15 19.69 -28.25 -19.30
N ALA A 16 20.73 -29.08 -19.23
CA ALA A 16 22.03 -28.79 -19.81
C ALA A 16 22.37 -29.83 -20.89
N THR A 17 22.57 -29.36 -22.11
CA THR A 17 22.85 -30.20 -23.29
C THR A 17 23.99 -29.60 -24.10
N GLY A 18 24.54 -30.39 -25.02
CA GLY A 18 25.56 -29.91 -25.96
C GLY A 18 26.99 -30.02 -25.43
N PHE A 19 27.21 -30.71 -24.31
CA PHE A 19 28.56 -31.09 -23.93
C PHE A 19 29.06 -32.15 -24.91
N ALA A 20 30.26 -31.94 -25.44
CA ALA A 20 30.93 -32.85 -26.36
C ALA A 20 32.37 -33.07 -25.90
N LEU A 21 32.87 -34.28 -26.14
CA LEU A 21 34.28 -34.59 -25.96
C LEU A 21 35.06 -34.01 -27.15
N ALA A 22 36.22 -33.41 -26.88
CA ALA A 22 37.11 -32.84 -27.87
C ALA A 22 38.54 -33.35 -27.66
N GLY A 23 39.37 -33.26 -28.71
CA GLY A 23 40.76 -33.74 -28.70
C GLY A 23 40.93 -35.11 -29.34
N ALA A 24 42.19 -35.49 -29.59
CA ALA A 24 42.56 -36.70 -30.31
C ALA A 24 42.01 -37.98 -29.66
N ASP A 25 41.91 -37.98 -28.33
CA ASP A 25 41.46 -39.14 -27.55
C ASP A 25 39.95 -39.13 -27.26
N GLY A 26 39.18 -38.18 -27.80
CA GLY A 26 37.75 -38.03 -27.49
C GLY A 26 36.92 -39.28 -27.79
N GLY A 27 37.30 -40.07 -28.80
CA GLY A 27 36.65 -41.33 -29.15
C GLY A 27 36.90 -42.47 -28.16
N ASN A 28 37.88 -42.33 -27.26
CA ASN A 28 38.20 -43.33 -26.24
C ASN A 28 37.26 -43.26 -25.02
N TYR A 29 36.39 -42.26 -24.94
CA TYR A 29 35.52 -42.02 -23.79
C TYR A 29 34.05 -41.93 -24.22
N SER A 30 33.16 -42.28 -23.29
CA SER A 30 31.73 -41.98 -23.41
C SER A 30 31.37 -40.84 -22.47
N LEU A 31 30.54 -39.92 -22.94
CA LEU A 31 30.08 -38.78 -22.16
C LEU A 31 28.60 -38.92 -21.83
N ALA A 32 28.29 -39.06 -20.54
CA ALA A 32 26.94 -38.91 -20.04
C ALA A 32 26.65 -37.41 -19.83
N GLN A 33 25.51 -36.93 -20.33
CA GLN A 33 25.11 -35.55 -20.10
C GLN A 33 24.69 -35.36 -18.63
N PRO A 34 24.98 -34.19 -18.01
CA PRO A 34 24.52 -33.89 -16.66
C PRO A 34 22.99 -33.98 -16.54
N ALA A 35 22.50 -34.66 -15.52
CA ALA A 35 21.08 -34.82 -15.22
C ALA A 35 20.78 -34.42 -13.78
N GLY A 36 19.50 -34.15 -13.48
CA GLY A 36 19.05 -33.81 -12.12
C GLY A 36 19.49 -32.43 -11.62
N LEU A 37 19.88 -31.52 -12.52
CA LEU A 37 20.27 -30.17 -12.15
C LEU A 37 19.04 -29.35 -11.74
N THR A 38 19.13 -28.68 -10.60
CA THR A 38 18.13 -27.73 -10.14
C THR A 38 18.79 -26.43 -9.70
N ALA A 39 18.11 -25.31 -9.93
CA ALA A 39 18.55 -24.01 -9.44
C ALA A 39 17.36 -23.16 -8.99
N THR A 40 17.64 -22.04 -8.33
CA THR A 40 16.63 -21.10 -7.84
C THR A 40 16.57 -19.87 -8.74
N ILE A 41 15.35 -19.47 -9.12
CA ILE A 41 15.09 -18.14 -9.68
C ILE A 41 14.53 -17.30 -8.54
N THR A 42 15.35 -16.37 -8.03
CA THR A 42 14.96 -15.51 -6.90
C THR A 42 13.94 -14.46 -7.35
N PRO A 43 12.82 -14.26 -6.61
CA PRO A 43 11.88 -13.19 -6.92
C PRO A 43 12.55 -11.82 -6.93
N ARG A 44 12.13 -10.96 -7.85
CA ARG A 44 12.66 -9.60 -7.97
C ARG A 44 12.08 -8.71 -6.85
N PRO A 45 12.92 -7.99 -6.08
CA PRO A 45 12.42 -7.08 -5.05
C PRO A 45 11.68 -5.90 -5.68
N VAL A 46 10.55 -5.52 -5.09
CA VAL A 46 9.78 -4.30 -5.41
C VAL A 46 9.46 -3.52 -4.15
N THR A 47 9.27 -2.21 -4.33
CA THR A 47 9.03 -1.27 -3.24
C THR A 47 7.72 -0.54 -3.47
N ALA A 48 6.87 -0.55 -2.45
CA ALA A 48 5.66 0.24 -2.41
C ALA A 48 5.84 1.48 -1.53
N ALA A 49 5.12 2.55 -1.83
CA ALA A 49 5.06 3.74 -0.99
C ALA A 49 3.65 4.35 -1.00
N LEU A 50 3.37 5.15 0.03
CA LEU A 50 2.18 5.99 0.08
C LEU A 50 2.49 7.37 -0.53
N ALA A 51 1.56 7.90 -1.31
CA ALA A 51 1.70 9.16 -2.03
C ALA A 51 0.40 9.98 -2.05
N GLY A 52 0.50 11.23 -2.50
CA GLY A 52 -0.61 12.17 -2.57
C GLY A 52 -1.03 12.69 -1.19
N GLY A 53 -2.34 12.90 -1.00
CA GLY A 53 -2.91 13.40 0.25
C GLY A 53 -4.22 12.70 0.61
N VAL A 54 -4.48 12.59 1.90
CA VAL A 54 -5.70 12.01 2.47
C VAL A 54 -6.25 12.96 3.51
N SER A 55 -7.51 13.37 3.38
CA SER A 55 -8.12 14.33 4.29
C SER A 55 -9.48 13.91 4.82
N LYS A 56 -9.77 14.31 6.06
CA LYS A 56 -11.11 14.17 6.65
C LYS A 56 -11.42 15.31 7.61
N ALA A 57 -12.70 15.56 7.84
CA ALA A 57 -13.14 16.38 8.96
C ALA A 57 -13.01 15.59 10.27
N TYR A 58 -12.78 16.30 11.37
CA TYR A 58 -12.70 15.70 12.69
C TYR A 58 -13.98 14.94 13.04
N ASP A 59 -13.84 13.64 13.31
CA ASP A 59 -14.93 12.71 13.66
C ASP A 59 -14.62 11.94 14.97
N GLY A 60 -13.52 12.27 15.65
CA GLY A 60 -13.08 11.59 16.87
C GLY A 60 -12.35 10.25 16.66
N THR A 61 -12.13 9.80 15.42
CA THR A 61 -11.48 8.52 15.10
C THR A 61 -10.13 8.72 14.39
N THR A 62 -9.28 7.69 14.41
CA THR A 62 -8.03 7.61 13.63
C THR A 62 -8.21 6.97 12.25
N PHE A 63 -9.45 6.67 11.83
CA PHE A 63 -9.69 6.02 10.54
C PHE A 63 -9.29 6.93 9.37
N ALA A 64 -8.56 6.37 8.41
CA ALA A 64 -8.20 7.01 7.14
C ALA A 64 -8.75 6.22 5.96
N THR A 65 -9.45 6.88 5.04
CA THR A 65 -9.89 6.30 3.77
C THR A 65 -8.78 6.46 2.74
N LEU A 66 -8.30 5.34 2.20
CA LEU A 66 -7.28 5.31 1.15
C LEU A 66 -7.89 4.90 -0.19
N ALA A 67 -7.35 5.45 -1.27
CA ALA A 67 -7.70 5.09 -2.63
C ALA A 67 -6.49 4.44 -3.32
N PRO A 68 -6.69 3.68 -4.42
CA PRO A 68 -5.58 3.12 -5.19
C PRO A 68 -4.53 4.15 -5.63
N ALA A 69 -4.96 5.39 -5.90
CA ALA A 69 -4.07 6.50 -6.26
C ALA A 69 -3.13 6.94 -5.13
N ASN A 70 -3.38 6.54 -3.88
CA ASN A 70 -2.48 6.80 -2.76
C ASN A 70 -1.30 5.82 -2.70
N TYR A 71 -1.28 4.78 -3.54
CA TYR A 71 -0.22 3.78 -3.56
C TYR A 71 0.63 3.92 -4.82
N THR A 72 1.94 3.80 -4.64
CA THR A 72 2.89 3.66 -5.74
C THR A 72 3.64 2.35 -5.59
N LEU A 73 3.97 1.73 -6.72
CA LEU A 73 4.79 0.52 -6.79
C LEU A 73 5.94 0.78 -7.78
N SER A 74 7.16 0.42 -7.39
CA SER A 74 8.36 0.59 -8.21
C SER A 74 9.22 -0.67 -8.22
N GLY A 75 10.02 -0.82 -9.28
CA GLY A 75 10.92 -1.97 -9.47
C GLY A 75 10.37 -3.08 -10.37
N THR A 76 9.14 -2.93 -10.87
CA THR A 76 8.53 -3.86 -11.83
C THR A 76 9.19 -3.75 -13.21
N LEU A 77 9.15 -4.84 -13.98
CA LEU A 77 9.60 -4.85 -15.37
C LEU A 77 8.46 -4.42 -16.30
N ALA A 78 8.81 -3.74 -17.40
CA ALA A 78 7.85 -3.34 -18.41
C ALA A 78 7.22 -4.57 -19.07
N GLY A 79 5.89 -4.59 -19.18
CA GLY A 79 5.12 -5.71 -19.73
C GLY A 79 4.61 -6.71 -18.69
N ASP A 80 5.16 -6.72 -17.48
CA ASP A 80 4.69 -7.60 -16.41
C ASP A 80 3.40 -7.07 -15.76
N SER A 81 2.47 -7.97 -15.45
CA SER A 81 1.24 -7.66 -14.74
C SER A 81 1.45 -7.78 -13.23
N VAL A 82 1.85 -6.67 -12.59
CA VAL A 82 2.10 -6.59 -11.14
C VAL A 82 1.53 -5.30 -10.56
N LEU A 83 0.61 -5.45 -9.61
CA LEU A 83 -0.11 -4.35 -8.95
C LEU A 83 -0.14 -4.58 -7.42
N LEU A 84 -0.52 -3.55 -6.67
CA LEU A 84 -0.83 -3.68 -5.25
C LEU A 84 -2.32 -3.92 -5.04
N ASN A 85 -2.68 -4.73 -4.04
CA ASN A 85 -4.07 -4.91 -3.59
C ASN A 85 -4.73 -3.62 -3.07
N SER A 86 -3.94 -2.58 -2.79
CA SER A 86 -4.37 -1.22 -2.45
C SER A 86 -5.45 -1.15 -1.36
N PRO A 87 -5.14 -1.53 -0.10
CA PRO A 87 -6.11 -1.52 0.99
C PRO A 87 -6.84 -0.18 1.12
N ALA A 88 -8.17 -0.20 1.17
CA ALA A 88 -8.97 1.04 1.24
C ALA A 88 -8.94 1.72 2.62
N VAL A 89 -8.31 1.07 3.61
CA VAL A 89 -8.32 1.50 5.01
C VAL A 89 -6.89 1.67 5.49
N GLY A 90 -6.63 2.83 6.10
CA GLY A 90 -5.45 3.10 6.89
C GLY A 90 -5.79 3.75 8.22
N THR A 91 -4.76 4.11 8.98
CA THR A 91 -4.88 4.75 10.28
C THR A 91 -4.01 6.00 10.37
N TYR A 92 -4.59 7.11 10.80
CA TYR A 92 -3.84 8.27 11.29
C TYR A 92 -3.14 7.92 12.61
N ASP A 93 -1.94 8.47 12.81
CA ASP A 93 -1.19 8.43 14.06
C ASP A 93 -1.95 8.96 15.28
N SER A 94 -2.82 9.95 15.09
CA SER A 94 -3.71 10.46 16.12
C SER A 94 -4.98 11.08 15.53
N LYS A 95 -6.04 11.18 16.33
CA LYS A 95 -7.30 11.84 15.94
C LYS A 95 -7.21 13.37 15.93
N ALA A 96 -6.11 13.96 16.41
CA ALA A 96 -5.97 15.40 16.55
C ALA A 96 -5.99 16.10 15.19
N ILE A 97 -6.60 17.29 15.15
CA ILE A 97 -6.60 18.17 13.98
C ILE A 97 -5.16 18.57 13.64
N GLY A 98 -4.82 18.56 12.35
CA GLY A 98 -3.48 18.91 11.88
C GLY A 98 -3.21 18.45 10.45
N THR A 99 -2.11 18.91 9.89
CA THR A 99 -1.54 18.51 8.59
C THR A 99 -0.31 17.62 8.80
N ASN A 100 0.19 17.02 7.72
CA ASN A 100 1.37 16.13 7.72
C ASN A 100 1.26 14.98 8.76
N LYS A 101 0.04 14.52 9.00
CA LYS A 101 -0.22 13.42 9.92
C LYS A 101 0.24 12.12 9.26
N ALA A 102 0.92 11.27 10.03
CA ALA A 102 1.31 9.97 9.52
C ALA A 102 0.08 9.09 9.30
N VAL A 103 -0.05 8.52 8.11
CA VAL A 103 -1.07 7.55 7.75
C VAL A 103 -0.37 6.22 7.50
N THR A 104 -0.81 5.19 8.21
CA THR A 104 -0.29 3.82 8.09
C THR A 104 -1.29 2.93 7.36
N ALA A 105 -0.82 2.19 6.36
CA ALA A 105 -1.58 1.14 5.67
C ALA A 105 -0.91 -0.21 5.94
N THR A 106 -1.71 -1.25 6.20
CA THR A 106 -1.24 -2.61 6.48
C THR A 106 -1.91 -3.61 5.55
N GLY A 107 -1.38 -4.84 5.48
CA GLY A 107 -1.95 -5.90 4.65
C GLY A 107 -1.72 -5.69 3.16
N LEU A 108 -0.62 -5.02 2.78
CA LEU A 108 -0.25 -4.90 1.38
C LEU A 108 0.21 -6.25 0.83
N SER A 109 -0.22 -6.55 -0.39
CA SER A 109 0.21 -7.72 -1.17
C SER A 109 0.30 -7.37 -2.65
N LEU A 110 1.08 -8.15 -3.39
CA LEU A 110 1.11 -8.07 -4.85
C LEU A 110 -0.03 -8.89 -5.44
N VAL A 111 -0.62 -8.38 -6.52
CA VAL A 111 -1.65 -9.04 -7.33
C VAL A 111 -1.31 -8.88 -8.81
N GLY A 112 -1.90 -9.72 -9.67
CA GLY A 112 -1.61 -9.75 -11.10
C GLY A 112 -0.96 -11.05 -11.55
N GLY A 113 -0.86 -11.25 -12.86
CA GLY A 113 -0.42 -12.51 -13.47
C GLY A 113 1.04 -12.85 -13.18
N ASP A 114 1.90 -11.84 -13.04
CA ASP A 114 3.33 -12.01 -12.80
C ASP A 114 3.71 -11.79 -11.33
N ALA A 115 2.76 -11.56 -10.43
CA ALA A 115 3.02 -11.17 -9.04
C ALA A 115 3.91 -12.15 -8.27
N ALA A 116 3.83 -13.45 -8.56
CA ALA A 116 4.66 -14.48 -7.93
C ALA A 116 6.16 -14.36 -8.29
N ASN A 117 6.51 -13.61 -9.33
CA ASN A 117 7.89 -13.35 -9.74
C ASN A 117 8.56 -12.22 -8.94
N TYR A 118 7.81 -11.62 -8.02
CA TYR A 118 8.22 -10.42 -7.30
C TYR A 118 8.05 -10.60 -5.80
N GLN A 119 8.90 -9.92 -5.04
CA GLN A 119 8.84 -9.87 -3.59
C GLN A 119 8.62 -8.43 -3.14
N LEU A 120 7.50 -8.18 -2.45
CA LEU A 120 7.26 -6.89 -1.83
C LEU A 120 8.15 -6.73 -0.60
N SER A 121 8.87 -5.61 -0.53
CA SER A 121 9.84 -5.33 0.54
C SER A 121 9.18 -5.04 1.91
N ALA A 122 7.95 -4.55 1.91
CA ALA A 122 7.19 -4.27 3.13
C ALA A 122 5.69 -4.43 2.91
N THR A 123 4.99 -5.07 3.84
CA THR A 123 3.53 -5.23 3.83
C THR A 123 2.79 -4.16 4.64
N THR A 124 3.56 -3.23 5.22
CA THR A 124 3.08 -2.07 5.99
C THR A 124 3.81 -0.82 5.50
N LEU A 125 3.06 0.23 5.21
CA LEU A 125 3.59 1.52 4.76
C LEU A 125 3.15 2.62 5.73
N SER A 126 3.98 3.65 5.90
CA SER A 126 3.62 4.85 6.66
C SER A 126 4.21 6.09 5.99
N ALA A 127 3.39 7.14 5.82
CA ALA A 127 3.82 8.41 5.26
C ALA A 127 3.01 9.59 5.81
N ALA A 128 3.62 10.77 5.85
CA ALA A 128 3.01 12.02 6.32
C ALA A 128 2.07 12.66 5.28
N ILE A 129 1.08 11.92 4.80
CA ILE A 129 0.14 12.34 3.74
C ILE A 129 -1.23 12.80 4.29
N GLY A 130 -1.41 12.76 5.62
CA GLY A 130 -2.69 12.95 6.27
C GLY A 130 -3.00 14.39 6.68
N THR A 131 -4.25 14.80 6.51
CA THR A 131 -4.81 16.04 7.08
C THR A 131 -6.15 15.78 7.78
N ILE A 132 -6.30 16.26 9.02
CA ILE A 132 -7.59 16.28 9.74
C ILE A 132 -8.00 17.73 9.94
N THR A 133 -9.14 18.13 9.40
CA THR A 133 -9.68 19.50 9.48
C THR A 133 -10.71 19.64 10.61
N LYS A 134 -10.98 20.88 11.04
CA LYS A 134 -12.05 21.17 12.01
C LYS A 134 -13.41 20.76 11.43
N LYS A 135 -14.26 20.13 12.26
CA LYS A 135 -15.68 19.94 11.92
C LYS A 135 -16.44 21.24 12.22
N LEU A 136 -17.10 21.79 11.21
CA LEU A 136 -17.93 22.98 11.37
C LEU A 136 -19.16 22.63 12.21
N LEU A 137 -19.44 23.44 13.24
CA LEU A 137 -20.64 23.33 14.06
C LEU A 137 -21.51 24.56 13.81
N THR A 138 -22.66 24.37 13.16
CA THR A 138 -23.59 25.46 12.87
C THR A 138 -24.62 25.56 13.99
N VAL A 139 -24.69 26.71 14.67
CA VAL A 139 -25.75 27.00 15.63
C VAL A 139 -26.95 27.56 14.88
N LEU A 140 -28.02 26.77 14.76
CA LEU A 140 -29.31 27.19 14.20
C LEU A 140 -30.23 27.64 15.34
N GLY A 141 -30.97 28.75 15.14
CA GLY A 141 -32.06 29.16 16.03
C GLY A 141 -31.67 30.07 17.19
N VAL A 142 -30.68 30.97 17.03
CA VAL A 142 -30.53 32.09 17.96
C VAL A 142 -31.68 33.07 17.70
N THR A 143 -32.79 32.88 18.40
CA THR A 143 -33.82 33.90 18.54
C THR A 143 -33.53 34.66 19.82
N ALA A 144 -33.40 35.98 19.73
CA ALA A 144 -33.41 36.82 20.92
C ALA A 144 -34.83 36.78 21.48
N ALA A 145 -34.99 36.49 22.77
CA ALA A 145 -36.29 36.66 23.41
C ALA A 145 -36.59 38.16 23.51
N ASP A 146 -37.83 38.54 23.18
CA ASP A 146 -38.34 39.88 23.49
C ASP A 146 -38.21 40.12 25.00
N LYS A 147 -37.85 41.36 25.35
CA LYS A 147 -37.64 41.77 26.73
C LYS A 147 -38.42 43.04 27.01
N THR A 148 -39.15 43.04 28.13
CA THR A 148 -39.70 44.28 28.69
C THR A 148 -38.56 45.08 29.31
N TYR A 149 -38.48 46.37 28.97
CA TYR A 149 -37.43 47.27 29.45
C TYR A 149 -37.30 47.23 30.99
N ASP A 150 -36.12 46.87 31.49
CA ASP A 150 -35.79 46.73 32.91
C ASP A 150 -34.51 47.52 33.29
N GLY A 151 -34.01 48.38 32.40
CA GLY A 151 -32.77 49.13 32.59
C GLY A 151 -31.47 48.33 32.44
N THR A 152 -31.53 47.04 32.03
CA THR A 152 -30.34 46.20 31.87
C THR A 152 -30.10 45.78 30.41
N THR A 153 -28.83 45.62 30.01
CA THR A 153 -28.41 45.31 28.63
C THR A 153 -28.44 43.81 28.29
N ALA A 154 -28.87 42.95 29.22
CA ALA A 154 -28.91 41.52 29.01
C ALA A 154 -30.16 41.09 28.21
N ALA A 155 -29.97 40.40 27.09
CA ALA A 155 -31.03 39.71 26.34
C ALA A 155 -31.04 38.21 26.69
N GLY A 156 -32.23 37.66 26.99
CA GLY A 156 -32.39 36.23 27.27
C GLY A 156 -32.19 35.40 25.99
N ARG A 157 -31.17 34.53 25.97
CA ARG A 157 -30.96 33.57 24.86
C ARG A 157 -31.57 32.22 25.23
N ARG A 158 -32.42 31.66 24.37
CA ARG A 158 -32.78 30.24 24.42
C ARG A 158 -31.98 29.52 23.33
N GLY A 159 -31.07 28.63 23.73
CA GLY A 159 -30.41 27.70 22.82
C GLY A 159 -30.86 26.27 23.14
N ARG A 160 -31.36 25.51 22.16
CA ARG A 160 -31.48 24.05 22.28
C ARG A 160 -30.22 23.41 21.72
N ARG A 161 -29.42 22.79 22.59
CA ARG A 161 -28.42 21.80 22.17
C ARG A 161 -29.16 20.51 21.81
N ARG A 162 -28.88 19.93 20.65
CA ARG A 162 -29.20 18.51 20.38
C ARG A 162 -27.90 17.72 20.58
N PRO A 163 -27.86 16.69 21.45
CA PRO A 163 -26.76 15.73 21.44
C PRO A 163 -26.93 14.77 20.26
N GLU A 164 -25.78 14.24 19.82
CA GLU A 164 -25.53 13.18 18.81
C GLU A 164 -25.39 13.64 17.34
#